data_AF-A0A7J6X7C4-F1
#
_entry.id   AF-A0A7J6X7C4-F1
#
_cell.length_a   1.000
_cell.length_b   1.000
_cell.length_c   1.000
_cell.angle_alpha   90.00
_cell.angle_beta   90.00
_cell.angle_gamma   90.00
#
_symmetry.space_group_name_H-M   'P 1'
#
loop_
_entity.id
_entity.type
_entity.pdbx_description
1 polymer ?
#
loop_
_entity_poly.entity_id
_entity_poly.type
_entity_poly.pdbx_seq_one_letter_code
_entity_poly.pdbx_strand_id
1 'polypeptide(L)'
;MPGGELHYPISPSTTDLAEDESWVWTQIKAEARRDAESEPALASYLYSTILCHSSLDRSISFHLANKLCSTTLVSTLLYDLFLNSFSTDSSLRSATV
;
A
#
# COMPACT_ATOMS: atom_id res chain seq x y z
N MET A 1 17.34 47.97 9.36
CA MET A 1 17.35 47.13 8.15
C MET A 1 16.44 45.94 8.41
N PRO A 2 15.30 45.75 7.72
CA PRO A 2 14.53 44.51 7.85
C PRO A 2 15.07 43.49 6.84
N GLY A 3 15.69 42.42 7.34
CA GLY A 3 16.04 41.26 6.53
C GLY A 3 14.78 40.47 6.24
N GLY A 4 14.41 40.37 4.96
CA GLY A 4 13.29 39.55 4.51
C GLY A 4 13.55 38.08 4.81
N GLU A 5 12.71 37.49 5.65
CA GLU A 5 12.65 36.05 5.86
C GLU A 5 12.18 35.39 4.56
N LEU A 6 13.11 34.77 3.86
CA LEU A 6 12.82 33.93 2.70
C LEU A 6 12.01 32.74 3.19
N HIS A 7 10.72 32.75 2.86
CA HIS A 7 9.80 31.64 3.06
C HIS A 7 10.31 30.45 2.24
N TYR A 8 11.05 29.56 2.89
CA TYR A 8 11.49 28.29 2.29
C TYR A 8 10.24 27.42 2.09
N PRO A 9 9.98 26.89 0.89
CA PRO A 9 8.87 25.98 0.68
C PRO A 9 9.10 24.72 1.52
N ILE A 10 8.15 24.42 2.39
CA ILE A 10 8.12 23.24 3.26
C ILE A 10 8.35 22.02 2.37
N SER A 11 9.52 21.39 2.50
CA SER A 11 9.72 20.05 1.92
C SER A 11 8.84 19.10 2.74
N PRO A 12 8.01 18.24 2.10
CA PRO A 12 7.16 17.32 2.83
C PRO A 12 8.05 16.50 3.77
N SER A 13 7.74 16.57 5.06
CA SER A 13 8.52 15.85 6.06
C SER A 13 8.20 14.37 5.91
N THR A 14 9.17 13.48 6.13
CA THR A 14 8.97 12.01 6.06
C THR A 14 7.84 11.51 6.97
N THR A 15 7.46 12.32 7.97
CA THR A 15 6.35 12.07 8.89
C THR A 15 4.99 12.26 8.21
N ASP A 16 4.81 13.30 7.39
CA ASP A 16 3.53 13.59 6.72
C ASP A 16 3.12 12.44 5.78
N LEU A 17 4.09 11.91 5.01
CA LEU A 17 3.86 10.79 4.08
C LEU A 17 3.46 9.48 4.79
N ALA A 18 4.01 9.24 5.98
CA ALA A 18 3.68 8.04 6.76
C ALA A 18 2.27 8.13 7.37
N GLU A 19 1.82 9.34 7.71
CA GLU A 19 0.46 9.61 8.18
C GLU A 19 -0.55 9.43 7.04
N ASP A 20 -0.23 9.92 5.84
CA ASP A 20 -1.06 9.74 4.64
C ASP A 20 -1.21 8.25 4.28
N GLU A 21 -0.12 7.48 4.24
CA GLU A 21 -0.14 6.04 3.96
C GLU A 21 -1.03 5.29 4.97
N SER A 22 -0.88 5.60 6.27
CA SER A 22 -1.68 4.99 7.34
C SER A 22 -3.17 5.31 7.20
N TRP A 23 -3.49 6.56 6.87
CA TRP A 23 -4.87 6.99 6.65
C TRP A 23 -5.50 6.30 5.44
N VAL A 24 -4.81 6.29 4.30
CA VAL A 24 -5.27 5.62 3.07
C VAL A 24 -5.47 4.12 3.33
N TRP A 25 -4.52 3.46 3.98
CA TRP A 25 -4.64 2.04 4.29
C TRP A 25 -5.85 1.74 5.21
N THR A 26 -6.12 2.62 6.17
CA THR A 26 -7.30 2.51 7.03
C THR A 26 -8.59 2.62 6.22
N GLN A 27 -8.67 3.55 5.26
CA GLN A 27 -9.84 3.67 4.38
C GLN A 27 -10.02 2.43 3.51
N ILE A 28 -8.96 1.92 2.90
CA ILE A 28 -8.99 0.69 2.08
C ILE A 28 -9.55 -0.49 2.90
N LYS A 29 -9.11 -0.67 4.15
CA LYS A 29 -9.64 -1.74 5.02
C LYS A 29 -11.11 -1.54 5.37
N ALA A 30 -11.55 -0.30 5.56
CA ALA A 30 -12.94 0.01 5.87
C ALA A 30 -13.86 -0.26 4.66
N GLU A 31 -13.41 0.10 3.45
CA GLU A 31 -14.09 -0.20 2.19
C GLU A 31 -14.16 -1.71 1.95
N ALA A 32 -13.02 -2.41 1.98
CA ALA A 32 -12.96 -3.84 1.76
C ALA A 32 -13.83 -4.65 2.75
N ARG A 33 -13.99 -4.16 3.99
CA ARG A 33 -14.87 -4.78 4.98
C ARG A 33 -16.34 -4.62 4.59
N ARG A 34 -16.77 -3.41 4.24
CA ARG A 34 -18.14 -3.14 3.79
C ARG A 34 -18.47 -3.98 2.56
N ASP A 35 -17.55 -4.06 1.60
CA ASP A 35 -17.75 -4.82 0.38
C ASP A 35 -17.84 -6.33 0.66
N ALA A 36 -16.98 -6.86 1.52
CA ALA A 36 -17.02 -8.27 1.93
C ALA A 36 -18.31 -8.65 2.67
N GLU A 37 -18.88 -7.72 3.44
CA GLU A 37 -20.16 -7.90 4.13
C GLU A 37 -21.35 -7.80 3.15
N SER A 38 -21.26 -6.95 2.14
CA SER A 38 -22.33 -6.75 1.15
C SER A 38 -22.36 -7.81 0.05
N GLU A 39 -21.21 -8.38 -0.31
CA GLU A 39 -21.05 -9.32 -1.42
C GLU A 39 -20.31 -10.60 -0.96
N PRO A 40 -21.04 -11.62 -0.50
CA PRO A 40 -20.45 -12.85 0.03
C PRO A 40 -19.55 -13.59 -0.96
N ALA A 41 -19.80 -13.45 -2.28
CA ALA A 41 -18.97 -14.09 -3.30
C ALA A 41 -17.53 -13.53 -3.34
N LEU A 42 -17.34 -12.27 -2.94
CA LEU A 42 -16.04 -11.59 -2.91
C LEU A 42 -15.36 -11.63 -1.52
N ALA A 43 -16.09 -11.98 -0.47
CA ALA A 43 -15.62 -11.91 0.91
C ALA A 43 -14.26 -12.62 1.14
N SER A 44 -14.11 -13.84 0.65
CA SER A 44 -12.85 -14.61 0.79
C SER A 44 -11.67 -13.97 0.06
N TYR A 45 -11.94 -13.35 -1.08
CA TYR A 45 -10.93 -12.67 -1.87
C TYR A 45 -10.47 -11.37 -1.18
N LEU A 46 -11.42 -10.54 -0.73
CA LEU A 46 -11.13 -9.30 -0.01
C LEU A 46 -10.44 -9.58 1.34
N TYR A 47 -10.82 -10.67 2.01
CA TYR A 47 -10.15 -11.08 3.23
C TYR A 47 -8.69 -11.47 2.98
N SER A 48 -8.45 -12.36 2.01
CA SER A 48 -7.11 -12.85 1.69
C SER A 48 -6.20 -11.80 1.06
N THR A 49 -6.76 -10.82 0.34
CA THR A 49 -5.99 -9.78 -0.35
C THR A 49 -5.76 -8.53 0.49
N ILE A 50 -6.70 -8.17 1.37
CA ILE A 50 -6.67 -6.89 2.10
C ILE A 50 -6.77 -7.10 3.61
N LEU A 51 -7.86 -7.70 4.09
CA LEU A 51 -8.22 -7.63 5.52
C LEU A 51 -7.24 -8.39 6.44
N CYS A 52 -6.61 -9.45 5.95
CA CYS A 52 -5.63 -10.24 6.70
C CYS A 52 -4.23 -9.60 6.76
N HIS A 53 -3.96 -8.56 5.96
CA HIS A 53 -2.67 -7.90 5.91
C HIS A 53 -2.57 -6.73 6.91
N SER A 54 -1.34 -6.48 7.38
CA SER A 54 -1.02 -5.42 8.32
C SER A 54 -0.66 -4.08 7.64
N SER A 55 -0.21 -4.10 6.38
CA SER A 55 0.20 -2.90 5.62
C SER A 55 -0.26 -2.95 4.16
N LEU A 56 -0.33 -1.77 3.53
CA LEU A 56 -0.66 -1.60 2.12
C LEU A 56 0.32 -2.33 1.21
N ASP A 57 1.63 -2.20 1.48
CA ASP A 57 2.70 -2.85 0.70
C ASP A 57 2.50 -4.36 0.56
N ARG A 58 2.13 -5.03 1.66
CA ARG A 58 1.88 -6.48 1.69
C ARG A 58 0.63 -6.83 0.90
N SER A 59 -0.43 -6.05 1.04
CA SER A 59 -1.69 -6.25 0.31
C SER A 59 -1.48 -6.11 -1.20
N ILE A 60 -0.80 -5.06 -1.65
CA ILE A 60 -0.49 -4.83 -3.07
C ILE A 60 0.45 -5.90 -3.61
N SER A 61 1.51 -6.24 -2.86
CA SER A 61 2.41 -7.32 -3.26
C SER A 61 1.66 -8.63 -3.47
N PHE A 62 0.73 -8.98 -2.57
CA PHE A 62 -0.08 -10.19 -2.68
C PHE A 62 -1.04 -10.10 -3.88
N HIS A 63 -1.69 -8.95 -4.07
CA HIS A 63 -2.60 -8.75 -5.20
C HIS A 63 -1.88 -8.91 -6.54
N LEU A 64 -0.76 -8.19 -6.74
CA LEU A 64 0.03 -8.23 -7.97
C LEU A 64 0.61 -9.61 -8.22
N ALA A 65 1.11 -10.28 -7.18
CA ALA A 65 1.63 -11.63 -7.28
C ALA A 65 0.59 -12.62 -7.82
N ASN A 66 -0.64 -12.56 -7.33
CA ASN A 66 -1.72 -13.43 -7.81
C ASN A 66 -2.22 -13.04 -9.21
N LYS A 67 -2.09 -11.77 -9.60
CA LYS A 67 -2.48 -11.30 -10.95
C LYS A 67 -1.45 -11.65 -12.02
N LEU A 68 -0.17 -11.61 -11.67
CA LEU A 68 0.95 -11.77 -12.61
C LEU A 68 1.54 -13.19 -12.62
N CYS A 69 1.08 -14.08 -11.74
CA CYS A 69 1.56 -15.46 -11.72
C CYS A 69 1.23 -16.20 -13.02
N SER A 70 2.10 -17.13 -13.37
CA SER A 70 1.99 -18.00 -14.54
C SER A 70 2.59 -19.37 -14.23
N THR A 71 2.59 -20.28 -15.21
CA THR A 71 3.27 -21.58 -15.09
C THR A 71 4.78 -21.45 -14.90
N THR A 72 5.37 -20.31 -15.28
CA THR A 72 6.79 -20.01 -15.10
C THR A 72 7.07 -19.29 -13.79
N LEU A 73 6.20 -18.34 -13.39
CA LEU A 73 6.38 -17.50 -12.23
C LEU A 73 5.26 -17.74 -11.21
N VAL A 74 5.59 -18.43 -10.12
CA VAL A 74 4.62 -18.74 -9.05
C VAL A 74 4.32 -17.48 -8.23
N SER A 75 3.07 -17.33 -7.76
CA SER A 75 2.64 -16.15 -6.99
C SER A 75 3.46 -15.94 -5.72
N THR A 76 3.86 -16.99 -4.99
CA THR A 76 4.70 -16.85 -3.80
C THR A 76 6.05 -16.20 -4.10
N LEU A 77 6.69 -16.58 -5.21
CA LEU A 77 7.94 -15.97 -5.66
C LEU A 77 7.76 -14.49 -6.01
N LEU A 78 6.69 -14.16 -6.74
CA LEU A 78 6.37 -12.78 -7.10
C LEU A 78 6.04 -11.93 -5.88
N TYR A 79 5.34 -12.51 -4.90
CA TYR A 79 5.00 -11.84 -3.65
C TYR A 79 6.27 -11.43 -2.88
N ASP A 80 7.21 -12.37 -2.72
CA ASP A 80 8.49 -12.09 -2.06
C ASP A 80 9.29 -11.01 -2.81
N LEU A 81 9.30 -11.06 -4.15
CA LEU A 81 9.94 -10.05 -4.99
C LEU A 81 9.36 -8.65 -4.80
N PHE A 82 8.03 -8.52 -4.86
CA PHE A 82 7.36 -7.22 -4.70
C PHE A 82 7.54 -6.69 -3.28
N LEU A 83 7.36 -7.54 -2.27
CA LEU A 83 7.49 -7.13 -0.88
C LEU A 83 8.92 -6.68 -0.56
N ASN A 84 9.94 -7.36 -1.09
CA ASN A 84 11.33 -6.95 -0.94
C ASN A 84 11.60 -5.60 -1.64
N SER A 85 10.98 -5.38 -2.80
CA SER A 85 11.11 -4.11 -3.54
C SER A 85 10.52 -2.94 -2.74
N PHE A 86 9.30 -3.08 -2.20
CA PHE A 86 8.71 -2.08 -1.31
C PHE A 86 9.51 -1.86 -0.02
N SER A 87 10.12 -2.92 0.53
CA SER A 87 10.94 -2.80 1.75
C SER A 87 12.27 -2.06 1.52
N THR A 88 12.79 -2.10 0.28
CA THR A 88 14.11 -1.55 -0.06
C THR A 88 14.03 -0.13 -0.64
N ASP A 89 12.92 0.19 -1.33
CA ASP A 89 12.75 1.46 -2.03
C ASP A 89 11.60 2.30 -1.44
N SER A 90 11.96 3.34 -0.69
CA SER A 90 11.00 4.28 -0.12
C SER A 90 10.30 5.16 -1.16
N SER A 91 10.90 5.34 -2.34
CA SER A 91 10.27 6.05 -3.45
C SER A 91 9.11 5.24 -4.03
N LEU A 92 9.23 3.90 -4.08
CA LEU A 92 8.11 3.04 -4.49
C LEU A 92 6.94 3.14 -3.52
N ARG A 93 7.22 3.08 -2.21
CA ARG A 93 6.17 3.23 -1.19
C ARG A 93 5.45 4.58 -1.31
N SER A 94 6.22 5.66 -1.45
CA SER A 94 5.68 7.02 -1.59
C SER A 94 4.89 7.20 -2.87
N ALA A 95 5.26 6.54 -3.97
CA ALA A 95 4.54 6.65 -5.25
C ALA A 95 3.20 5.88 -5.28
N THR A 96 2.93 5.07 -4.26
CA THR A 96 1.74 4.20 -4.19
C THR A 96 0.58 4.85 -3.42
N VAL A 97 0.82 6.01 -2.81
CA VAL A 97 -0.12 6.81 -2.00
C VAL A 97 -0.23 8.20 -2.61
#